data_AF-A0A4D7ANS1-F1
#
_entry.id   AF-A0A4D7ANS1-F1
#
_cell.length_a   1.000
_cell.length_b   1.000
_cell.length_c   1.000
_cell.angle_alpha   90.00
_cell.angle_beta   90.00
_cell.angle_gamma   90.00
#
_symmetry.space_group_name_H-M   'P 1'
#
loop_
_entity.id
_entity.type
_entity.pdbx_description
1 polymer ?
#
loop_
_entity_poly.entity_id
_entity_poly.type
_entity_poly.pdbx_seq_one_letter_code
_entity_poly.pdbx_strand_id
1 'polypeptide(L)'
;MTREKRIKAFTMRIDGHNWQEIAREIGYADCTIKNDLSACIRIPPRPPSVLYPVIRRYIVENYGGVVKSFIQDVGSVSYAQAYQMLSGRLAASKPFRDSVARLMGIPAEDAFRIGGES
;
A
#
# COMPACT_ATOMS: atom_id res chain seq x y z
N MET A 1 -0.35 -5.27 16.88
CA MET A 1 0.00 -4.40 18.04
C MET A 1 -0.36 -2.95 17.75
N THR A 2 -0.52 -2.09 18.77
CA THR A 2 -0.69 -0.64 18.54
C THR A 2 0.58 -0.02 17.95
N ARG A 3 0.46 1.16 17.32
CA ARG A 3 1.59 1.90 16.74
C ARG A 3 2.69 2.17 17.77
N GLU A 4 2.32 2.68 18.94
CA GLU A 4 3.27 3.02 20.01
C GLU A 4 4.01 1.79 20.53
N LYS A 5 3.28 0.69 20.78
CA LYS A 5 3.90 -0.57 21.22
C LYS A 5 4.84 -1.16 20.16
N ARG A 6 4.50 -1.00 18.89
CA ARG A 6 5.35 -1.42 17.77
C ARG A 6 6.62 -0.59 17.69
N ILE A 7 6.53 0.74 17.77
CA ILE A 7 7.70 1.64 17.79
C ILE A 7 8.62 1.26 18.96
N LYS A 8 8.06 1.12 20.16
CA LYS A 8 8.81 0.73 21.36
C LYS A 8 9.51 -0.63 21.19
N ALA A 9 8.81 -1.62 20.66
CA ALA A 9 9.40 -2.94 20.39
C ALA A 9 10.52 -2.88 19.35
N PHE A 10 10.42 -2.03 18.32
CA PHE A 10 11.50 -1.81 17.35
C PHE A 10 12.71 -1.16 17.98
N THR A 11 12.53 -0.10 18.78
CA THR A 11 13.60 0.58 19.51
C THR A 11 14.35 -0.42 20.39
N MET A 12 13.64 -1.20 21.20
CA MET A 12 14.28 -2.21 22.05
C MET A 12 15.04 -3.28 21.25
N ARG A 13 14.56 -3.69 20.06
CA ARG A 13 15.31 -4.61 19.20
C ARG A 13 16.61 -4.02 18.67
N ILE A 14 16.61 -2.71 18.36
CA ILE A 14 17.81 -1.98 17.93
C ILE A 14 18.80 -1.88 19.10
N ASP A 15 18.29 -1.65 20.31
CA ASP A 15 19.09 -1.56 21.55
C ASP A 15 19.60 -2.93 22.04
N GLY A 16 19.33 -4.02 21.31
CA GLY A 16 19.88 -5.35 21.59
C GLY A 16 19.03 -6.23 22.51
N HIS A 17 17.85 -5.78 22.93
CA HIS A 17 16.97 -6.59 23.77
C HIS A 17 16.50 -7.87 23.05
N ASN A 18 16.33 -8.92 23.84
CA ASN A 18 15.77 -10.18 23.37
C ASN A 18 14.23 -10.15 23.39
N TRP A 19 13.60 -11.12 22.72
CA TRP A 19 12.14 -11.13 22.55
C TRP A 19 11.36 -11.27 23.85
N GLN A 20 11.92 -11.91 24.87
CA GLN A 20 11.27 -12.13 26.16
C GLN A 20 11.27 -10.85 27.00
N GLU A 21 12.36 -10.09 26.96
CA GLU A 21 12.46 -8.76 27.58
C GLU A 21 11.44 -7.80 26.97
N ILE A 22 11.35 -7.79 25.65
CA ILE A 22 10.39 -6.94 24.93
C ILE A 22 8.97 -7.38 25.28
N ALA A 23 8.68 -8.69 25.27
CA ALA A 23 7.37 -9.25 25.64
C ALA A 23 6.89 -8.80 27.01
N ARG A 24 7.79 -8.87 28.01
CA ARG A 24 7.52 -8.41 29.37
C ARG A 24 7.21 -6.91 29.40
N GLU A 25 7.97 -6.11 28.65
CA GLU A 25 7.84 -4.66 28.63
C GLU A 25 6.58 -4.16 27.92
N ILE A 26 6.19 -4.79 26.80
CA ILE A 26 5.06 -4.33 25.99
C ILE A 26 3.75 -5.09 26.27
N GLY A 27 3.81 -6.16 27.06
CA GLY A 27 2.64 -6.95 27.45
C GLY A 27 2.02 -7.76 26.29
N TYR A 28 2.85 -8.31 25.41
CA TYR A 28 2.43 -9.25 24.36
C TYR A 28 3.33 -10.49 24.40
N ALA A 29 2.84 -11.62 23.91
CA ALA A 29 3.68 -12.80 23.72
C ALA A 29 4.83 -12.50 22.75
N ASP A 30 6.01 -13.06 23.02
CA ASP A 30 7.24 -12.90 22.24
C ASP A 30 7.06 -13.29 20.76
N CYS A 31 6.32 -14.38 20.50
CA CYS A 31 5.98 -14.83 19.15
C CYS A 31 5.11 -13.82 18.39
N THR A 32 4.15 -13.17 19.07
CA THR A 32 3.28 -12.13 18.50
C THR A 32 4.10 -10.92 18.08
N ILE A 33 5.07 -10.51 18.91
CA ILE A 33 5.95 -9.38 18.66
C ILE A 33 6.84 -9.67 17.46
N LYS A 34 7.51 -10.82 17.47
CA LYS A 34 8.38 -11.26 16.38
C LYS A 34 7.63 -11.29 15.05
N ASN A 35 6.41 -11.81 15.03
CA ASN A 35 5.59 -11.89 13.81
C ASN A 35 5.14 -10.51 13.33
N ASP A 36 4.65 -9.64 14.21
CA ASP A 36 4.20 -8.28 13.85
C ASP A 36 5.37 -7.42 13.35
N LEU A 37 6.53 -7.45 14.03
CA LEU A 37 7.75 -6.75 13.56
C LEU A 37 8.27 -7.31 12.23
N SER A 38 8.31 -8.64 12.09
CA SER A 38 8.73 -9.27 10.84
C SER A 38 7.79 -8.92 9.68
N ALA A 39 6.48 -8.83 9.91
CA ALA A 39 5.52 -8.40 8.91
C ALA A 39 5.74 -6.93 8.49
N CYS A 40 6.26 -6.09 9.38
CA CYS A 40 6.62 -4.71 9.06
C CYS A 40 7.91 -4.61 8.22
N ILE A 41 8.84 -5.55 8.34
CA ILE A 41 10.12 -5.57 7.59
C ILE A 41 9.98 -6.31 6.25
N ARG A 42 9.19 -7.40 6.20
CA ARG A 42 9.22 -8.39 5.11
C ARG A 42 8.39 -8.06 3.87
N ILE A 43 7.69 -6.94 3.80
CA ILE A 43 6.81 -6.67 2.66
C ILE A 43 7.05 -5.23 2.20
N PRO A 44 7.95 -4.96 1.22
CA PRO A 44 7.57 -3.98 0.22
C PRO A 44 6.20 -4.44 -0.27
N PRO A 45 5.14 -3.61 -0.19
CA PRO A 45 3.80 -4.02 -0.61
C PRO A 45 3.95 -4.71 -1.95
N ARG A 46 3.54 -5.98 -2.05
CA ARG A 46 3.58 -6.70 -3.34
C ARG A 46 2.98 -5.73 -4.35
N PRO A 47 3.72 -5.39 -5.41
CA PRO A 47 3.33 -4.26 -6.24
C PRO A 47 1.91 -4.53 -6.71
N PRO A 48 0.99 -3.58 -6.47
CA PRO A 48 -0.43 -3.85 -6.57
C PRO A 48 -0.77 -4.33 -7.98
N SER A 49 -1.77 -5.21 -8.12
CA SER A 49 -2.18 -5.79 -9.40
C SER A 49 -2.86 -4.76 -10.33
N VAL A 50 -2.09 -3.74 -10.72
CA VAL A 50 -2.48 -2.59 -11.52
C VAL A 50 -1.68 -2.61 -12.80
N LEU A 51 -2.36 -2.70 -13.94
CA LEU A 51 -1.77 -2.80 -15.28
C LEU A 51 -0.89 -1.60 -15.62
N TYR A 52 -1.26 -0.41 -15.16
CA TYR A 52 -0.63 0.85 -15.53
C TYR A 52 0.53 1.20 -14.58
N PRO A 53 1.80 1.23 -15.05
CA PRO A 53 2.97 1.42 -14.18
C PRO A 53 2.96 2.75 -13.42
N VAL A 54 2.52 3.83 -14.05
CA VAL A 54 2.46 5.18 -13.44
C VAL A 54 1.49 5.20 -12.27
N ILE A 55 0.28 4.65 -12.45
CA ILE A 55 -0.71 4.52 -11.36
C ILE A 55 -0.18 3.57 -10.27
N ARG A 56 0.45 2.45 -10.66
CA ARG A 56 1.04 1.50 -9.70
C ARG A 56 2.08 2.17 -8.80
N ARG A 57 3.00 2.95 -9.39
CA ARG A 57 4.04 3.70 -8.65
C ARG A 57 3.40 4.73 -7.73
N TYR A 58 2.43 5.51 -8.23
CA TYR A 58 1.69 6.48 -7.43
C TYR A 58 1.01 5.85 -6.21
N ILE A 59 0.40 4.66 -6.36
CA ILE A 59 -0.22 3.92 -5.25
C ILE A 59 0.82 3.45 -4.22
N VAL A 60 2.01 3.04 -4.67
CA VAL A 60 3.09 2.65 -3.73
C VAL A 60 3.57 3.85 -2.94
N GLU A 61 3.85 4.97 -3.61
CA GLU A 61 4.42 6.18 -3.01
C GLU A 61 3.45 6.92 -2.08
N ASN A 62 2.18 7.04 -2.47
CA ASN A 62 1.20 7.87 -1.76
C ASN A 62 0.25 7.07 -0.86
N TYR A 63 0.07 5.77 -1.15
CA TYR A 63 -0.88 4.90 -0.46
C TYR A 63 -0.24 3.66 0.17
N GLY A 64 1.10 3.55 0.16
CA GLY A 64 1.80 2.38 0.70
C GLY A 64 1.40 1.07 0.01
N GLY A 65 0.99 1.13 -1.26
CA GLY A 65 0.54 -0.03 -2.03
C GLY A 65 -0.94 -0.40 -1.83
N VAL A 66 -1.70 0.35 -1.03
CA VAL A 66 -3.10 0.04 -0.72
C VAL A 66 -4.05 0.56 -1.81
N VAL A 67 -4.35 -0.29 -2.79
CA VAL A 67 -5.24 0.03 -3.93
C VAL A 67 -6.64 0.49 -3.47
N LYS A 68 -7.15 -0.08 -2.38
CA LYS A 68 -8.48 0.26 -1.86
C LYS A 68 -8.59 1.74 -1.46
N SER A 69 -7.56 2.28 -0.82
CA SER A 69 -7.51 3.69 -0.41
C SER A 69 -7.45 4.61 -1.63
N PHE A 70 -6.62 4.27 -2.62
CA PHE A 70 -6.59 5.00 -3.89
C PHE A 70 -7.96 5.02 -4.60
N ILE A 71 -8.61 3.87 -4.73
CA ILE A 71 -9.94 3.79 -5.38
C ILE A 71 -10.99 4.61 -4.62
N GLN A 72 -10.93 4.62 -3.29
CA GLN A 72 -11.83 5.41 -2.46
C GLN A 72 -11.69 6.91 -2.74
N ASP A 73 -10.46 7.41 -2.89
CA ASP A 73 -10.19 8.82 -3.19
C ASP A 73 -10.55 9.20 -4.63
N VAL A 74 -10.47 8.26 -5.58
CA VAL A 74 -10.93 8.49 -6.96
C VAL A 74 -12.46 8.69 -7.01
N GLY A 75 -13.22 7.99 -6.16
CA GLY A 75 -14.62 8.30 -5.84
C GLY A 75 -15.66 8.22 -6.97
N SER A 76 -15.30 7.77 -8.18
CA SER A 76 -16.17 7.86 -9.36
C SER A 76 -16.89 6.57 -9.77
N VAL A 77 -16.46 5.41 -9.27
CA VAL A 77 -17.06 4.10 -9.56
C VAL A 77 -16.96 3.16 -8.34
N SER A 78 -17.68 2.04 -8.36
CA SER A 78 -17.57 1.03 -7.29
C SER A 78 -16.17 0.41 -7.22
N TYR A 79 -15.78 -0.09 -6.04
CA TYR A 79 -14.48 -0.73 -5.84
C TYR A 79 -14.23 -1.88 -6.84
N ALA A 80 -15.21 -2.75 -7.02
CA ALA A 80 -15.09 -3.89 -7.93
C ALA A 80 -14.85 -3.44 -9.38
N GLN A 81 -15.57 -2.41 -9.83
CA GLN A 81 -15.44 -1.86 -11.18
C GLN A 81 -14.09 -1.16 -11.38
N ALA A 82 -13.68 -0.29 -10.46
CA ALA A 82 -12.37 0.36 -10.49
C ALA A 82 -11.24 -0.68 -10.50
N TYR A 83 -11.35 -1.72 -9.68
CA TYR A 83 -10.34 -2.78 -9.63
C TYR A 83 -10.24 -3.55 -10.96
N GLN A 84 -11.36 -3.85 -11.62
CA GLN A 84 -11.35 -4.45 -12.95
C GLN A 84 -10.72 -3.52 -13.99
N MET A 85 -10.96 -2.22 -13.92
CA MET A 85 -10.36 -1.23 -14.83
C MET A 85 -8.85 -1.09 -14.62
N LEU A 86 -8.41 -1.02 -13.37
CA LEU A 86 -6.99 -0.92 -13.01
C LEU A 86 -6.21 -2.20 -13.32
N SER A 87 -6.85 -3.37 -13.25
CA SER A 87 -6.22 -4.66 -13.58
C SER A 87 -6.30 -5.01 -15.07
N GLY A 88 -6.91 -4.15 -15.91
CA GLY A 88 -7.04 -4.37 -17.35
C GLY A 88 -8.13 -5.37 -17.77
N ARG A 89 -8.94 -5.86 -16.83
CA ARG A 89 -10.07 -6.77 -17.12
C ARG A 89 -11.28 -6.03 -17.70
N LEU A 90 -11.34 -4.72 -17.49
CA LEU A 90 -12.38 -3.83 -18.01
C LEU A 90 -11.71 -2.60 -18.60
N ALA A 91 -12.22 -2.09 -19.72
CA ALA A 91 -11.76 -0.81 -20.26
C ALA A 91 -12.10 0.32 -19.29
N ALA A 92 -11.14 1.20 -19.01
CA ALA A 92 -11.35 2.35 -18.14
C ALA A 92 -12.29 3.37 -18.82
N SER A 93 -13.41 3.68 -18.17
CA SER A 93 -14.37 4.66 -18.68
C SER A 93 -13.78 6.07 -18.65
N LYS A 94 -14.24 6.97 -19.53
CA LYS A 94 -13.79 8.37 -19.54
C LYS A 94 -13.96 9.06 -18.17
N PRO A 95 -15.12 8.97 -17.47
CA PRO A 95 -15.26 9.58 -16.15
C PRO A 95 -14.27 9.06 -15.10
N PHE A 96 -13.94 7.77 -15.15
CA PHE A 96 -12.95 7.18 -14.26
C PHE A 96 -11.54 7.69 -14.58
N ARG A 97 -11.17 7.73 -15.87
CA ARG A 97 -9.88 8.25 -16.33
C ARG A 97 -9.68 9.72 -15.93
N ASP A 98 -10.71 10.55 -16.12
CA ASP A 98 -10.67 11.97 -15.75
C ASP A 98 -10.52 12.17 -14.23
N SER A 99 -11.16 11.30 -13.43
CA SER A 99 -11.07 11.35 -11.96
C SER A 99 -9.67 10.94 -11.47
N VAL A 100 -9.10 9.88 -12.06
CA VAL A 100 -7.72 9.45 -11.77
C VAL A 100 -6.71 10.54 -12.16
N ALA A 101 -6.85 11.13 -13.36
CA ALA A 101 -6.01 12.22 -13.83
C ALA A 101 -6.05 13.44 -12.88
N ARG A 102 -7.26 13.82 -12.45
CA ARG A 102 -7.45 14.91 -11.46
C ARG A 102 -6.79 14.60 -10.13
N LEU A 103 -6.95 13.37 -9.61
CA LEU A 103 -6.37 12.96 -8.34
C LEU A 103 -4.83 12.95 -8.40
N MET A 104 -4.26 12.51 -9.52
CA MET A 104 -2.81 12.39 -9.70
C MET A 104 -2.14 13.69 -10.17
N GLY A 105 -2.91 14.69 -10.62
CA GLY A 105 -2.39 15.93 -11.17
C GLY A 105 -1.65 15.77 -12.51
N ILE A 106 -1.94 14.70 -13.27
CA ILE A 106 -1.32 14.42 -14.58
C ILE A 106 -2.39 14.08 -15.64
N PRO A 107 -2.08 14.23 -16.94
CA PRO A 107 -2.99 13.83 -18.01
C PRO A 107 -3.41 12.36 -17.95
N ALA A 108 -4.65 12.07 -18.38
CA ALA A 108 -5.20 10.71 -18.38
C ALA A 108 -4.46 9.77 -19.35
N GLU A 109 -3.81 10.31 -20.37
CA GLU A 109 -2.97 9.56 -21.32
C GLU A 109 -1.68 9.07 -20.65
N ASP A 110 -1.14 9.87 -19.73
CA ASP A 110 0.09 9.58 -19.01
C ASP A 110 -0.17 8.58 -17.88
N ALA A 111 -1.26 8.78 -17.13
CA ALA A 111 -1.67 7.87 -16.06
C ALA A 111 -1.96 6.44 -16.56
N PHE A 112 -2.63 6.32 -17.72
CA PHE A 112 -3.08 5.03 -18.27
C PHE A 112 -2.14 4.43 -19.34
N ARG A 113 -0.91 4.92 -19.43
CA ARG A 113 0.09 4.37 -20.36
C ARG A 113 0.52 2.97 -19.94
N ILE A 114 0.61 2.05 -20.90
CA ILE A 114 1.16 0.71 -20.72
C ILE A 114 2.55 0.71 -21.36
N GLY A 115 3.60 0.43 -20.57
CA GLY A 115 4.99 0.39 -21.05
C GLY A 115 5.74 1.72 -20.92
N GLY A 116 6.97 1.64 -20.39
CA GLY A 116 7.85 2.77 -20.12
C GLY A 116 8.80 2.55 -18.94
N GLU A 117 9.38 1.36 -18.81
CA GLU A 117 10.62 1.15 -18.06
C GLU A 117 11.59 0.56 -19.08
N SER A 118 12.44 1.42 -19.64
CA SER A 118 13.70 1.05 -20.30
C SER A 118 14.81 1.22 -19.29
#